data_AF-A0A0C9U9S5-F1
#
_entry.id   AF-A0A0C9U9S5-F1
#
_cell.length_a   1.000
_cell.length_b   1.000
_cell.length_c   1.000
_cell.angle_alpha   90.00
_cell.angle_beta   90.00
_cell.angle_gamma   90.00
#
_symmetry.space_group_name_H-M   'P 1'
#
loop_
_entity.id
_entity.type
_entity.pdbx_description
1 polymer ?
#
loop_
_entity_poly.entity_id
_entity_poly.type
_entity_poly.pdbx_seq_one_letter_code
_entity_poly.pdbx_strand_id
1 'polypeptide(L)'
;MKHVNSEIIPSLSLDLGKEETSEATAQHWLIKLGYALKEACKGMYFNGHDQDDVVKYCAKFLTSFLGYERLYYTYSDMELELIPPVIWPGEKLHVPIFHDESIFHSNDLQ
;
A
#
# COMPACT_ATOMS: atom_id res chain seq x y z
N MET A 1 -31.84 0.23 13.42
CA MET A 1 -32.07 -0.72 14.54
C MET A 1 -32.68 -2.06 14.14
N LYS A 2 -33.65 -2.13 13.22
CA LYS A 2 -34.26 -3.39 12.79
C LYS A 2 -33.24 -4.50 12.47
N HIS A 3 -32.28 -4.23 11.59
CA HIS A 3 -31.24 -5.20 11.20
C HIS A 3 -30.36 -5.69 12.37
N VAL A 4 -30.04 -4.81 13.34
CA VAL A 4 -29.26 -5.19 14.53
C VAL A 4 -30.05 -6.18 15.38
N ASN A 5 -31.33 -5.89 15.63
CA ASN A 5 -32.21 -6.71 16.45
C ASN A 5 -32.66 -8.01 15.75
N SER A 6 -32.86 -7.99 14.42
CA SER A 6 -33.40 -9.12 13.67
C SER A 6 -32.35 -10.06 13.08
N GLU A 7 -31.13 -9.58 12.84
CA GLU A 7 -30.09 -10.36 12.14
C GLU A 7 -28.80 -10.47 12.95
N ILE A 8 -28.23 -9.35 13.41
CA ILE A 8 -26.92 -9.34 14.06
C ILE A 8 -26.97 -10.04 15.43
N ILE A 9 -27.87 -9.63 16.33
CA ILE A 9 -27.97 -10.21 17.67
C ILE A 9 -28.26 -11.73 17.62
N PRO A 10 -29.24 -12.21 16.83
CA PRO A 10 -29.46 -13.65 16.66
C PRO A 10 -28.26 -14.39 16.07
N SER A 11 -27.54 -13.81 15.10
CA SER A 11 -26.34 -14.44 14.51
C SER A 11 -25.19 -14.64 15.51
N LEU A 12 -25.16 -13.82 16.58
CA LEU A 12 -24.19 -13.93 17.66
C LEU A 12 -24.65 -14.90 18.78
N SER A 13 -25.76 -15.61 18.57
CA SER A 13 -26.40 -16.50 19.57
C SER A 13 -26.78 -15.79 20.87
N LEU A 14 -27.07 -14.48 20.80
CA LEU A 14 -27.53 -13.70 21.94
C LEU A 14 -29.07 -13.66 21.95
N ASP A 15 -29.68 -14.06 23.07
CA ASP A 15 -31.14 -14.01 23.27
C ASP A 15 -31.49 -12.84 24.20
N LEU A 16 -32.12 -11.80 23.64
CA LEU A 16 -32.64 -10.65 24.37
C LEU A 16 -34.12 -10.84 24.77
N GLY A 17 -34.73 -12.00 24.48
CA GLY A 17 -36.13 -12.26 24.75
C GLY A 17 -37.05 -11.31 23.95
N LYS A 18 -37.87 -10.52 24.66
CA LYS A 18 -38.74 -9.50 24.05
C LYS A 18 -38.11 -8.11 24.02
N GLU A 19 -36.90 -7.96 24.54
CA GLU A 19 -36.24 -6.67 24.60
C GLU A 19 -35.48 -6.39 23.30
N GLU A 20 -35.61 -5.17 22.82
CA GLU A 20 -34.91 -4.69 21.65
C GLU A 20 -33.83 -3.70 22.06
N THR A 21 -32.68 -3.76 21.39
CA THR A 21 -31.66 -2.73 21.59
C THR A 21 -32.16 -1.42 21.02
N SER A 22 -32.14 -0.37 21.85
CA SER A 22 -32.44 1.00 21.41
C SER A 22 -31.29 1.59 20.60
N GLU A 23 -31.58 2.56 19.74
CA GLU A 23 -30.55 3.26 18.98
C GLU A 23 -29.51 3.94 19.88
N ALA A 24 -29.95 4.57 20.97
CA ALA A 24 -29.06 5.20 21.94
C ALA A 24 -28.10 4.18 22.58
N THR A 25 -28.60 3.00 22.93
CA THR A 25 -27.77 1.91 23.48
C THR A 25 -26.71 1.47 22.47
N ALA A 26 -27.09 1.28 21.20
CA ALA A 26 -26.17 0.89 20.14
C ALA A 26 -25.09 1.96 19.89
N GLN A 27 -25.48 3.24 19.84
CA GLN A 27 -24.54 4.36 19.69
C GLN A 27 -23.54 4.45 20.85
N HIS A 28 -23.99 4.27 22.09
CA HIS A 28 -23.10 4.24 23.25
C HIS A 28 -22.09 3.09 23.19
N TRP A 29 -22.51 1.90 22.72
CA TRP A 29 -21.60 0.77 22.55
C TRP A 29 -20.57 0.99 21.43
N LEU A 30 -20.97 1.61 20.32
CA LEU A 30 -20.02 2.00 19.26
C LEU A 30 -18.92 2.89 19.83
N ILE A 31 -19.28 3.89 20.63
CA ILE A 31 -18.30 4.78 21.28
C ILE A 31 -17.40 4.00 22.25
N LYS A 32 -17.96 3.11 23.08
CA LYS A 32 -17.17 2.27 24.01
C LYS A 32 -16.19 1.34 23.29
N LEU A 33 -16.56 0.85 22.12
CA LEU A 33 -15.72 0.01 21.27
C LEU A 33 -14.67 0.80 20.47
N GLY A 34 -14.61 2.13 20.64
CA GLY A 34 -13.65 3.01 19.98
C GLY A 34 -14.09 3.51 18.60
N TYR A 35 -15.33 3.21 18.17
CA TYR A 35 -15.90 3.78 16.96
C TYR A 35 -16.37 5.20 17.25
N ALA A 36 -15.87 6.14 16.46
CA ALA A 36 -16.32 7.52 16.46
C ALA A 36 -16.78 7.89 15.06
N LEU A 37 -17.90 8.61 14.95
CA LEU A 37 -18.29 9.24 13.69
C LEU A 37 -17.27 10.35 13.41
N LYS A 38 -16.31 10.05 12.54
CA LYS A 38 -15.33 11.01 12.05
C LYS A 38 -15.56 11.20 10.56
N GLU A 39 -15.54 12.44 10.11
CA GLU A 39 -15.38 12.70 8.69
C GLU A 39 -14.01 12.19 8.27
N ALA A 40 -13.98 11.35 7.24
CA ALA A 40 -12.74 10.89 6.63
C ALA A 40 -12.14 12.07 5.85
N CYS A 41 -11.44 12.96 6.55
CA CYS A 41 -10.58 13.95 5.92
C CYS A 41 -9.38 13.19 5.35
N LYS A 42 -9.48 12.73 4.10
CA LYS A 42 -8.26 12.46 3.33
C LYS A 42 -7.51 13.78 3.29
N GLY A 43 -6.38 13.85 4.00
CA GLY A 43 -5.47 14.97 3.85
C GLY A 43 -5.18 15.17 2.36
N MET A 44 -4.97 16.41 1.94
CA MET A 44 -4.58 16.69 0.57
C MET A 44 -3.22 16.05 0.34
N TYR A 45 -3.19 14.94 -0.41
CA TYR A 45 -1.94 14.33 -0.86
C TYR A 45 -1.31 15.31 -1.85
N PHE A 46 -0.28 16.03 -1.40
CA PHE A 46 0.56 16.76 -2.33
C PHE A 46 1.38 15.73 -3.09
N ASN A 47 1.10 15.60 -4.38
CA ASN A 47 1.95 14.81 -5.26
C ASN A 47 3.32 15.51 -5.32
N GLY A 48 4.27 15.04 -4.53
CA GLY A 48 5.62 15.60 -4.44
C GLY A 48 6.48 15.31 -5.67
N HIS A 49 5.95 14.58 -6.66
CA HIS A 49 6.68 14.22 -7.87
C HIS A 49 7.23 15.43 -8.64
N ASP A 50 6.48 16.54 -8.64
CA ASP A 50 6.87 17.77 -9.36
C ASP A 50 7.75 18.70 -8.51
N GLN A 51 8.09 18.33 -7.28
CA GLN A 51 8.94 19.15 -6.43
C GLN A 51 10.38 19.16 -6.98
N ASP A 52 10.96 20.34 -7.11
CA ASP A 52 12.29 20.55 -7.71
C ASP A 52 13.40 19.64 -7.15
N ASP A 53 13.36 19.37 -5.84
CA ASP A 53 14.31 18.51 -5.15
C ASP A 53 14.10 17.03 -5.51
N VAL A 54 12.85 16.58 -5.60
CA VAL A 54 12.48 15.23 -6.06
C VAL A 54 12.94 15.01 -7.50
N VAL A 55 12.66 15.95 -8.40
CA VAL A 55 13.11 15.89 -9.80
C VAL A 55 14.64 15.85 -9.89
N LYS A 56 15.35 16.71 -9.13
CA LYS A 56 16.81 16.71 -9.09
C LYS A 56 17.39 15.41 -8.54
N TYR A 57 16.77 14.84 -7.51
CA TYR A 57 17.18 13.56 -6.96
C TYR A 57 16.98 12.43 -7.97
N CYS A 58 15.80 12.36 -8.58
CA CYS A 58 15.45 11.36 -9.58
C CYS A 58 16.43 11.40 -10.77
N ALA A 59 16.73 12.60 -11.31
CA ALA A 59 17.69 12.74 -12.40
C ALA A 59 19.10 12.23 -12.04
N LYS A 60 19.57 12.51 -10.82
CA LYS A 60 20.86 12.01 -10.32
C LYS A 60 20.84 10.48 -10.17
N PHE A 61 19.78 9.96 -9.56
CA PHE A 61 19.61 8.52 -9.37
C PHE A 61 19.61 7.78 -10.72
N LEU A 62 18.81 8.22 -11.68
CA LEU A 62 18.73 7.61 -13.01
C LEU A 62 20.09 7.63 -13.72
N THR A 63 20.82 8.74 -13.64
CA THR A 63 22.17 8.83 -14.22
C THR A 63 23.13 7.79 -13.61
N SER A 64 23.12 7.64 -12.28
CA SER A 64 23.92 6.60 -11.61
C SER A 64 23.45 5.19 -11.94
N PHE A 65 22.12 4.99 -12.04
CA PHE A 65 21.51 3.70 -12.30
C PHE A 65 21.82 3.17 -13.70
N LEU A 66 21.80 4.03 -14.72
CA LEU A 66 22.18 3.69 -16.10
C LEU A 66 23.63 3.20 -16.19
N GLY A 67 24.52 3.63 -15.29
CA GLY A 67 25.88 3.09 -15.19
C GLY A 67 25.95 1.58 -14.90
N TYR A 68 24.87 1.00 -14.36
CA TYR A 68 24.77 -0.43 -14.07
C TYR A 68 24.07 -1.24 -15.17
N GLU A 69 23.62 -0.62 -16.28
CA GLU A 69 22.90 -1.30 -17.37
C GLU A 69 23.63 -2.55 -17.87
N ARG A 70 24.97 -2.50 -17.90
CA ARG A 70 25.83 -3.62 -18.29
C ARG A 70 25.71 -4.85 -17.36
N LEU A 71 25.22 -4.68 -16.13
CA LEU A 71 25.25 -5.70 -15.08
C LEU A 71 23.92 -6.42 -14.89
N TYR A 72 22.83 -6.02 -15.53
CA TYR A 72 21.52 -6.66 -15.41
C TYR A 72 20.88 -6.96 -16.77
N TYR A 73 19.90 -7.86 -16.78
CA TYR A 73 19.16 -8.18 -18.00
C TYR A 73 18.23 -7.04 -18.39
N THR A 74 18.23 -6.66 -19.67
CA THR A 74 17.28 -5.73 -20.25
C THR A 74 16.42 -6.43 -21.31
N TYR A 75 15.44 -5.72 -21.86
CA TYR A 75 14.58 -6.22 -22.91
C TYR A 75 14.64 -5.28 -24.11
N SER A 76 14.54 -5.81 -25.32
CA SER A 76 14.42 -4.98 -26.51
C SER A 76 13.06 -4.27 -26.53
N ASP A 77 13.06 -2.98 -26.88
CA ASP A 77 11.83 -2.16 -26.81
C ASP A 77 10.72 -2.65 -27.74
N MET A 78 11.08 -3.25 -28.89
CA MET A 78 10.10 -3.65 -29.91
C MET A 78 9.65 -5.10 -29.80
N GLU A 79 10.60 -6.01 -29.60
CA GLU A 79 10.34 -7.46 -29.67
C GLU A 79 10.22 -8.09 -28.26
N LEU A 80 10.51 -7.32 -27.20
CA LEU A 80 10.59 -7.79 -25.81
C LEU A 80 11.55 -8.97 -25.64
N GLU A 81 12.59 -9.03 -26.49
CA GLU A 81 13.61 -10.07 -26.41
C GLU A 81 14.56 -9.78 -25.27
N LEU A 82 14.96 -10.83 -24.55
CA LEU A 82 15.88 -10.74 -23.44
C LEU A 82 17.29 -10.39 -23.93
N ILE A 83 17.85 -9.28 -23.45
CA ILE A 83 19.21 -8.84 -23.74
C ILE A 83 20.11 -9.22 -22.55
N PRO A 84 21.12 -10.08 -22.74
CA PRO A 84 22.00 -10.51 -21.66
C PRO A 84 23.02 -9.42 -21.27
N PRO A 85 23.39 -9.32 -19.98
CA PRO A 85 24.40 -8.38 -19.50
C PRO A 85 25.83 -8.74 -19.93
N VAL A 86 26.72 -7.75 -19.93
CA VAL A 86 28.15 -7.92 -20.23
C VAL A 86 28.97 -7.84 -18.94
N ILE A 87 29.04 -8.97 -18.24
CA ILE A 87 29.68 -9.07 -16.92
C ILE A 87 31.19 -9.36 -17.09
N TRP A 88 32.04 -8.53 -16.48
CA TRP A 88 33.50 -8.75 -16.50
C TRP A 88 33.98 -9.66 -15.35
N PRO A 89 35.21 -10.20 -15.44
CA PRO A 89 35.78 -11.01 -14.37
C PRO A 89 35.79 -10.24 -13.03
N GLY A 90 35.13 -10.81 -12.02
CA GLY A 90 35.01 -10.22 -10.68
C GLY A 90 33.73 -9.40 -10.44
N GLU A 91 32.95 -9.12 -11.49
CA GLU A 91 31.63 -8.51 -11.36
C GLU A 91 30.55 -9.57 -11.10
N LYS A 92 29.39 -9.14 -10.57
CA LYS A 92 28.23 -10.00 -10.33
C LYS A 92 27.03 -9.50 -11.12
N LEU A 93 26.16 -10.42 -11.48
CA LEU A 93 24.84 -10.09 -12.02
C LEU A 93 24.06 -9.27 -11.00
N HIS A 94 23.53 -8.14 -11.43
CA HIS A 94 22.61 -7.33 -10.66
C HIS A 94 21.17 -7.72 -11.02
N VAL A 95 20.31 -7.77 -10.01
CA VAL A 95 18.86 -7.94 -10.18
C VAL A 95 18.20 -6.70 -9.61
N PRO A 96 17.91 -5.68 -10.44
CA PRO A 96 17.26 -4.46 -9.96
C PRO A 96 15.84 -4.78 -9.51
N ILE A 97 15.52 -4.40 -8.27
CA ILE A 97 14.19 -4.50 -7.70
C ILE A 97 13.61 -3.09 -7.70
N PHE A 98 12.64 -2.84 -8.59
CA PHE A 98 11.94 -1.57 -8.65
C PHE A 98 10.69 -1.64 -7.78
N HIS A 99 10.59 -0.71 -6.84
CA HIS A 99 9.36 -0.49 -6.09
C HIS A 99 8.58 0.60 -6.81
N ASP A 100 7.46 0.22 -7.42
CA ASP A 100 6.35 1.15 -7.66
C ASP A 100 5.86 1.63 -6.28
N GLU A 101 5.36 2.87 -6.18
CA GLU A 101 4.81 3.56 -5.00
C GLU A 101 3.64 2.77 -4.38
N SER A 102 3.97 1.61 -3.88
CA SER A 102 3.10 0.62 -3.30
C SER A 102 3.55 0.49 -1.87
N ILE A 103 2.59 0.61 -0.95
CA ILE A 103 2.81 0.60 0.50
C ILE A 103 3.06 -0.84 0.97
N PHE A 104 3.88 -1.60 0.23
CA PHE A 104 4.31 -2.92 0.63
C PHE A 104 5.62 -2.76 1.40
N HIS A 105 5.54 -2.98 2.70
CA HIS A 105 6.68 -3.17 3.60
C HIS A 105 7.38 -4.51 3.28
N SER A 106 7.90 -4.64 2.06
CA SER A 106 8.73 -5.77 1.71
C SER A 106 10.09 -5.56 2.34
N ASN A 107 10.36 -6.35 3.39
CA ASN A 107 11.67 -6.55 4.00
C ASN A 107 12.15 -5.53 5.07
N ASP A 108 11.24 -4.75 5.67
CA ASP A 108 11.55 -3.85 6.81
C ASP A 108 11.90 -4.59 8.13
N LEU A 109 12.00 -5.92 8.12
CA LEU A 109 12.29 -6.77 9.29
C LEU A 109 13.57 -7.62 9.13
N GLN A 110 14.54 -7.19 8.33
CA GLN A 110 15.89 -7.80 8.30
C GLN A 110 16.88 -7.11 9.22
#